data_AF-A0A1V4J3G1-F1
#
_entry.id   AF-A0A1V4J3G1-F1
#
_cell.length_a   1.000
_cell.length_b   1.000
_cell.length_c   1.000
_cell.angle_alpha   90.00
_cell.angle_beta   90.00
_cell.angle_gamma   90.00
#
_symmetry.space_group_name_H-M   'P 1'
#
loop_
_entity.id
_entity.type
_entity.pdbx_description
1 polymer ?
#
loop_
_entity_poly.entity_id
_entity_poly.type
_entity_poly.pdbx_seq_one_letter_code
_entity_poly.pdbx_strand_id
1 'polypeptide(L)'
;MPNFLCPAAGWAGLCLCFLNTLTSFLTWFDIFQTCFVDCLIEQTHPEIRKRYDQDLCYTDILFTEQERGVGIKSTPVTIVLPDTKGKSFLFNIIDTPGHVNFSDEVTAGLRISDGVVLFIDAAEGVMLNTERLIKHAVQERLAVTVCINKIDRLILELKLPPTDAYYKLRHIVDEVNGLISMYSTDENLVLSPLLGNVCFSSSQYSICFTLGSFAKIYADTYGDINYQEFAKRLWGDIYFNPKTRKFTKKAPTSSSQRSFVEFILEPLYKILAQVVGDVDTTLPRTLDELGIHLTKEELKLNIRPLLRLVCKKFFGEFTGKCCWSSPLQSSQYPRLTSAELRAVS
;
A
#
# COMPACT_ATOMS: atom_id res chain seq x y z
N MET A 1 11.58 -43.01 35.24
CA MET A 1 12.25 -41.88 35.92
C MET A 1 13.66 -41.74 35.36
N PRO A 2 14.12 -40.50 35.14
CA PRO A 2 15.19 -40.15 34.21
C PRO A 2 16.57 -40.21 34.87
N ASN A 3 17.63 -40.14 34.06
CA ASN A 3 18.84 -39.41 34.42
C ASN A 3 19.48 -38.82 33.16
N PHE A 4 19.30 -37.50 33.04
CA PHE A 4 20.03 -36.59 32.17
C PHE A 4 21.47 -36.50 32.66
N LEU A 5 22.43 -36.71 31.76
CA LEU A 5 23.79 -36.17 31.89
C LEU A 5 24.23 -35.67 30.52
N CYS A 6 24.33 -34.34 30.44
CA CYS A 6 24.72 -33.55 29.30
C CYS A 6 26.26 -33.44 29.27
N PRO A 7 26.96 -33.61 28.12
CA PRO A 7 28.28 -33.04 27.94
C PRO A 7 28.14 -31.65 27.31
N ALA A 8 28.55 -30.64 28.06
CA ALA A 8 28.66 -29.26 27.66
C ALA A 8 29.83 -29.06 26.67
N ALA A 9 29.51 -28.82 25.39
CA ALA A 9 30.33 -28.05 24.45
C ALA A 9 29.56 -27.92 23.13
N GLY A 10 29.17 -26.70 22.73
CA GLY A 10 28.73 -26.43 21.35
C GLY A 10 27.47 -25.59 21.13
N TRP A 11 26.89 -24.95 22.15
CA TRP A 11 25.64 -24.18 22.00
C TRP A 11 25.82 -22.64 22.01
N ALA A 12 27.01 -22.13 21.68
CA ALA A 12 27.19 -20.69 21.46
C ALA A 12 26.91 -20.26 20.00
N GLY A 13 26.82 -21.20 19.04
CA GLY A 13 26.65 -20.89 17.61
C GLY A 13 25.22 -20.97 17.08
N LEU A 14 24.30 -21.64 17.78
CA LEU A 14 22.92 -21.88 17.30
C LEU A 14 21.91 -20.86 17.84
N CYS A 15 22.23 -20.12 18.91
CA CYS A 15 21.36 -19.04 19.42
C CYS A 15 21.41 -17.76 18.57
N LEU A 16 22.48 -17.51 17.80
CA LEU A 16 22.55 -16.33 16.92
C LEU A 16 21.88 -16.52 15.56
N CYS A 17 21.57 -17.75 15.13
CA CYS A 17 20.86 -17.96 13.86
C CYS A 17 19.34 -17.70 13.95
N PHE A 18 18.75 -17.72 15.14
CA PHE A 18 17.33 -17.40 15.35
C PHE A 18 17.05 -15.91 15.61
N LEU A 19 18.08 -15.12 15.92
CA LEU A 19 17.97 -13.68 16.18
C LEU A 19 18.13 -12.79 14.93
N ASN A 20 18.38 -13.36 13.76
CA ASN A 20 18.37 -12.63 12.47
C ASN A 20 16.98 -12.57 11.81
N THR A 21 15.92 -12.85 12.57
CA THR A 21 14.57 -12.52 12.16
C THR A 21 14.39 -11.02 12.35
N LEU A 22 14.78 -10.24 11.33
CA LEU A 22 14.65 -8.78 11.22
C LEU A 22 13.25 -8.32 11.69
N THR A 23 13.11 -8.06 13.00
CA THR A 23 12.03 -7.27 13.58
C THR A 23 12.28 -5.83 13.13
N SER A 24 11.74 -5.49 11.96
CA SER A 24 11.80 -4.15 11.42
C SER A 24 10.74 -3.32 12.16
N PHE A 25 11.15 -2.32 12.92
CA PHE A 25 10.25 -1.40 13.63
C PHE A 25 9.69 -0.38 12.65
N LEU A 26 8.92 -0.85 11.68
CA LEU A 26 8.17 0.02 10.79
C LEU A 26 6.94 0.48 11.54
N THR A 27 7.00 1.60 12.27
CA THR A 27 5.78 2.24 12.81
C THR A 27 5.24 3.27 11.82
N TRP A 28 3.92 3.30 11.64
CA TRP A 28 3.27 3.89 10.48
C TRP A 28 2.69 5.26 10.82
N PHE A 29 2.36 6.06 9.81
CA PHE A 29 1.81 7.38 10.00
C PHE A 29 0.64 7.60 9.05
N ASP A 30 -0.42 8.26 9.51
CA ASP A 30 -1.69 8.24 8.80
C ASP A 30 -2.55 9.49 8.81
N ILE A 31 -3.21 9.70 7.67
CA ILE A 31 -4.42 10.51 7.57
C ILE A 31 -5.41 9.73 6.69
N PHE A 32 -6.55 9.33 7.27
CA PHE A 32 -7.72 8.65 6.64
C PHE A 32 -7.66 7.14 6.35
N GLN A 33 -7.20 6.30 7.29
CA GLN A 33 -6.78 4.95 6.89
C GLN A 33 -6.97 3.82 7.92
N THR A 34 -7.77 4.04 8.96
CA THR A 34 -8.36 2.96 9.78
C THR A 34 -8.89 1.83 8.87
N CYS A 35 -9.54 2.20 7.76
CA CYS A 35 -10.07 1.25 6.77
C CYS A 35 -9.00 0.45 5.98
N PHE A 36 -7.75 0.91 5.86
CA PHE A 36 -6.67 0.10 5.25
C PHE A 36 -6.12 -0.90 6.26
N VAL A 37 -5.93 -0.48 7.51
CA VAL A 37 -5.57 -1.39 8.60
C VAL A 37 -6.63 -2.48 8.73
N ASP A 38 -7.91 -2.13 8.60
CA ASP A 38 -9.01 -3.11 8.51
C ASP A 38 -8.80 -4.11 7.39
N CYS A 39 -8.38 -3.68 6.19
CA CYS A 39 -8.11 -4.60 5.08
C CYS A 39 -6.97 -5.58 5.40
N LEU A 40 -5.92 -5.10 6.07
CA LEU A 40 -4.79 -5.94 6.50
C LEU A 40 -5.21 -6.93 7.60
N ILE A 41 -6.07 -6.50 8.53
CA ILE A 41 -6.61 -7.34 9.59
C ILE A 41 -7.54 -8.40 9.01
N GLU A 42 -8.43 -8.04 8.09
CA GLU A 42 -9.30 -8.99 7.39
C GLU A 42 -8.55 -10.00 6.52
N GLN A 43 -7.34 -9.65 6.07
CA GLN A 43 -6.48 -10.59 5.35
C GLN A 43 -5.85 -11.59 6.31
N THR A 44 -5.39 -11.13 7.48
CA THR A 44 -4.66 -11.94 8.45
C THR A 44 -5.58 -12.75 9.38
N HIS A 45 -6.78 -12.24 9.65
CA HIS A 45 -7.78 -12.82 10.55
C HIS A 45 -9.06 -13.14 9.78
N PRO A 46 -9.27 -14.39 9.36
CA PRO A 46 -10.43 -14.78 8.54
C PRO A 46 -11.80 -14.57 9.21
N GLU A 47 -11.82 -14.57 10.54
CA GLU A 47 -13.01 -14.39 11.38
C GLU A 47 -13.47 -12.94 11.46
N ILE A 48 -12.52 -12.00 11.36
CA ILE A 48 -12.81 -10.58 11.44
C ILE A 48 -13.13 -10.11 10.02
N ARG A 49 -14.39 -9.70 9.81
CA ARG A 49 -14.87 -9.18 8.53
C ARG A 49 -15.64 -7.90 8.73
N LYS A 50 -15.38 -6.90 7.89
CA LYS A 50 -16.21 -5.70 7.81
C LYS A 50 -17.65 -6.07 7.46
N ARG A 51 -18.59 -5.39 8.12
CA ARG A 51 -20.02 -5.52 7.82
C ARG A 51 -20.29 -4.92 6.44
N TYR A 52 -21.35 -5.38 5.77
CA TYR A 52 -21.66 -4.93 4.41
C TYR A 52 -22.02 -3.44 4.33
N ASP A 53 -22.69 -2.93 5.35
CA ASP A 53 -23.23 -1.55 5.37
C ASP A 53 -22.43 -0.59 6.26
N GLN A 54 -21.54 -1.12 7.11
CA GLN A 54 -20.78 -0.33 8.07
C GLN A 54 -19.31 -0.76 8.09
N ASP A 55 -18.44 0.24 8.12
CA ASP A 55 -17.01 0.10 8.28
C ASP A 55 -16.69 -0.42 9.69
N LEU A 56 -15.75 -1.37 9.79
CA LEU A 56 -15.41 -2.00 11.07
C LEU A 56 -14.61 -1.05 11.95
N CYS A 57 -13.66 -0.30 11.34
CA CYS A 57 -12.76 0.62 12.02
C CYS A 57 -12.10 -0.05 13.25
N TYR A 58 -11.38 -1.15 13.02
CA TYR A 58 -10.89 -2.04 14.07
C TYR A 58 -9.97 -1.34 15.08
N THR A 59 -9.15 -0.39 14.61
CA THR A 59 -8.21 0.37 15.45
C THR A 59 -8.87 1.47 16.28
N ASP A 60 -10.11 1.87 15.95
CA ASP A 60 -10.91 2.84 16.69
C ASP A 60 -11.60 2.15 17.88
N ILE A 61 -10.81 1.82 18.90
CA ILE A 61 -11.26 1.06 20.07
C ILE A 61 -12.02 1.91 21.08
N LEU A 62 -11.78 3.23 21.10
CA LEU A 62 -12.42 4.10 22.10
C LEU A 62 -13.85 4.43 21.68
N PHE A 63 -14.77 4.41 22.64
CA PHE A 63 -16.18 4.76 22.39
C PHE A 63 -16.33 6.16 21.77
N THR A 64 -15.52 7.12 22.21
CA THR A 64 -15.52 8.48 21.65
C THR A 64 -15.05 8.54 20.20
N GLU A 65 -14.14 7.64 19.79
CA GLU A 65 -13.68 7.56 18.40
C GLU A 65 -14.78 7.00 17.51
N GLN A 66 -15.48 5.96 17.98
CA GLN A 66 -16.60 5.34 17.27
C GLN A 66 -17.79 6.29 17.09
N GLU A 67 -18.13 7.08 18.12
CA GLU A 67 -19.22 8.06 18.03
C GLU A 67 -18.88 9.26 17.13
N ARG A 68 -17.63 9.73 17.16
CA ARG A 68 -17.20 10.91 16.39
C ARG A 68 -16.73 10.58 14.98
N GLY A 69 -16.37 9.32 14.71
CA GLY A 69 -15.75 8.90 13.45
C GLY A 69 -14.39 9.55 13.19
N VAL A 70 -13.68 9.95 14.25
CA VAL A 70 -12.36 10.59 14.17
C VAL A 70 -11.44 9.91 15.17
N GLY A 71 -10.33 9.36 14.69
CA GLY A 71 -9.27 8.82 15.54
C GLY A 71 -8.70 9.91 16.47
N ILE A 72 -8.58 9.59 17.75
CA ILE A 72 -8.07 10.47 18.80
C ILE A 72 -6.71 9.97 19.27
N LYS A 73 -6.55 8.65 19.40
CA LYS A 73 -5.35 8.00 19.92
C LYS A 73 -4.70 7.11 18.89
N SER A 74 -3.38 7.04 18.98
CA SER A 74 -2.60 6.15 18.11
C SER A 74 -2.68 4.71 18.62
N THR A 75 -3.15 3.79 17.79
CA THR A 75 -3.31 2.38 18.15
C THR A 75 -2.26 1.52 17.43
N PRO A 76 -1.35 0.85 18.15
CA PRO A 76 -0.40 -0.06 17.52
C PRO A 76 -1.06 -1.41 17.18
N VAL A 77 -0.77 -1.93 15.99
CA VAL A 77 -1.20 -3.23 15.49
C VAL A 77 0.02 -4.00 15.00
N THR A 78 0.21 -5.20 15.53
CA THR A 78 1.28 -6.10 15.08
C THR A 78 0.70 -7.25 14.26
N ILE A 79 1.05 -7.33 12.98
CA ILE A 79 0.54 -8.34 12.05
C ILE A 79 1.67 -8.91 11.19
N VAL A 80 1.48 -10.14 10.73
CA VAL A 80 2.41 -10.79 9.79
C VAL A 80 1.83 -10.68 8.39
N LEU A 81 2.56 -10.05 7.47
CA LEU A 81 2.13 -9.90 6.08
C LEU A 81 3.13 -10.56 5.10
N PRO A 82 2.63 -11.24 4.06
CA PRO A 82 3.47 -11.79 3.01
C PRO A 82 3.87 -10.74 1.98
N ASP A 83 5.13 -10.78 1.55
CA ASP A 83 5.63 -10.00 0.41
C ASP A 83 5.17 -10.60 -0.92
N THR A 84 5.36 -9.86 -2.02
CA THR A 84 5.15 -10.31 -3.40
C THR A 84 5.87 -11.64 -3.69
N LYS A 85 7.00 -11.92 -3.02
CA LYS A 85 7.76 -13.18 -3.15
C LYS A 85 7.29 -14.31 -2.23
N GLY A 86 6.26 -14.09 -1.41
CA GLY A 86 5.75 -15.05 -0.43
C GLY A 86 6.53 -15.12 0.89
N LYS A 87 7.53 -14.25 1.09
CA LYS A 87 8.22 -14.15 2.38
C LYS A 87 7.38 -13.33 3.36
N SER A 88 7.04 -13.91 4.49
CA SER A 88 6.32 -13.22 5.56
C SER A 88 7.24 -12.32 6.38
N PHE A 89 6.77 -11.11 6.69
CA PHE A 89 7.44 -10.13 7.54
C PHE A 89 6.51 -9.73 8.69
N LEU A 90 7.10 -9.39 9.83
CA LEU A 90 6.39 -8.81 10.97
C LEU A 90 6.27 -7.30 10.76
N PHE A 91 5.05 -6.78 10.83
CA PHE A 91 4.72 -5.37 10.71
C PHE A 91 4.17 -4.83 12.01
N ASN A 92 4.79 -3.79 12.54
CA ASN A 92 4.36 -3.09 13.74
C ASN A 92 3.71 -1.76 13.36
N ILE A 93 2.49 -1.82 12.84
CA ILE A 93 1.77 -0.64 12.37
C ILE A 93 1.37 0.23 13.57
N ILE A 94 1.53 1.53 13.46
CA ILE A 94 0.90 2.48 14.39
C ILE A 94 -0.10 3.25 13.54
N ASP A 95 -1.39 3.03 13.80
CA ASP A 95 -2.43 3.87 13.25
C ASP A 95 -2.44 5.17 14.04
N THR A 96 -2.40 6.32 13.38
CA THR A 96 -2.28 7.62 14.02
C THR A 96 -3.45 8.51 13.64
N PRO A 97 -3.90 9.42 14.52
CA PRO A 97 -5.01 10.30 14.22
C PRO A 97 -4.69 11.28 13.09
N GLY A 98 -5.56 11.35 12.07
CA GLY A 98 -5.40 12.24 10.92
C GLY A 98 -5.82 13.69 11.17
N HIS A 99 -6.47 13.98 12.30
CA HIS A 99 -6.95 15.32 12.60
C HIS A 99 -5.81 16.21 13.10
N VAL A 100 -5.69 17.42 12.56
CA VAL A 100 -4.58 18.37 12.82
C VAL A 100 -4.35 18.64 14.31
N ASN A 101 -5.43 18.67 15.10
CA ASN A 101 -5.38 18.91 16.55
C ASN A 101 -4.62 17.83 17.34
N PHE A 102 -4.46 16.62 16.79
CA PHE A 102 -3.78 15.49 17.45
C PHE A 102 -2.39 15.22 16.87
N SER A 103 -1.74 16.27 16.34
CA SER A 103 -0.39 16.19 15.76
C SER A 103 0.72 15.85 16.78
N ASP A 104 0.42 15.90 18.07
CA ASP A 104 1.27 15.44 19.16
C ASP A 104 1.37 13.91 19.20
N GLU A 105 0.26 13.20 19.09
CA GLU A 105 0.21 11.72 18.99
C GLU A 105 0.95 11.23 17.75
N VAL A 106 0.80 11.98 16.66
CA VAL A 106 1.53 11.77 15.42
C VAL A 106 3.03 11.85 15.62
N THR A 107 3.50 12.92 16.24
CA THR A 107 4.92 13.14 16.51
C THR A 107 5.48 12.06 17.43
N ALA A 108 4.69 11.59 18.40
CA ALA A 108 5.06 10.48 19.26
C ALA A 108 5.23 9.17 18.46
N GLY A 109 4.31 8.88 17.53
CA GLY A 109 4.41 7.73 16.63
C GLY A 109 5.66 7.79 15.74
N LEU A 110 5.92 8.93 15.10
CA LEU A 110 7.06 9.15 14.21
C LEU A 110 8.42 8.88 14.88
N ARG A 111 8.56 9.19 16.17
CA ARG A 111 9.80 8.97 16.93
C ARG A 111 10.10 7.49 17.18
N ILE A 112 9.06 6.66 17.24
CA ILE A 112 9.18 5.21 17.42
C ILE A 112 9.46 4.53 16.06
N SER A 113 9.14 5.22 14.95
CA SER A 113 9.19 4.68 13.59
C SER A 113 10.57 4.66 12.97
N ASP A 114 10.84 3.59 12.22
CA ASP A 114 11.92 3.54 11.24
C ASP A 114 11.56 4.19 9.89
N GLY A 115 10.27 4.24 9.55
CA GLY A 115 9.78 4.77 8.27
C GLY A 115 8.35 5.29 8.36
N VAL A 116 7.89 5.99 7.33
CA VAL A 116 6.58 6.65 7.28
C VAL A 116 5.93 6.35 5.96
N VAL A 117 4.63 6.07 5.97
CA VAL A 117 3.87 5.93 4.74
C VAL A 117 2.76 6.92 4.72
N LEU A 118 2.84 7.81 3.75
CA LEU A 118 1.97 8.95 3.66
C LEU A 118 0.77 8.61 2.81
N PHE A 119 -0.41 8.75 3.37
CA PHE A 119 -1.65 8.49 2.67
C PHE A 119 -2.22 9.77 2.10
N ILE A 120 -2.56 9.70 0.81
CA ILE A 120 -3.02 10.83 0.02
C ILE A 120 -4.28 10.40 -0.69
N ASP A 121 -5.35 11.18 -0.54
CA ASP A 121 -6.60 10.94 -1.26
C ASP A 121 -6.40 11.28 -2.74
N ALA A 122 -6.66 10.32 -3.62
CA ALA A 122 -6.54 10.51 -5.07
C ALA A 122 -7.46 11.63 -5.60
N ALA A 123 -8.61 11.85 -4.98
CA ALA A 123 -9.58 12.86 -5.39
C ALA A 123 -9.22 14.27 -4.88
N GLU A 124 -8.76 14.39 -3.63
CA GLU A 124 -8.45 15.68 -2.99
C GLU A 124 -7.02 16.13 -3.27
N GLY A 125 -6.08 15.19 -3.43
CA GLY A 125 -4.67 15.46 -3.66
C GLY A 125 -3.93 15.76 -2.36
N VAL A 126 -2.82 16.52 -2.45
CA VAL A 126 -2.01 16.88 -1.29
C VAL A 126 -2.71 17.99 -0.50
N MET A 127 -2.90 17.77 0.79
CA MET A 127 -3.52 18.73 1.70
C MET A 127 -2.49 19.38 2.63
N LEU A 128 -2.87 20.47 3.31
CA LEU A 128 -2.02 21.17 4.28
C LEU A 128 -1.46 20.25 5.38
N ASN A 129 -2.25 19.27 5.85
CA ASN A 129 -1.78 18.34 6.87
C ASN A 129 -0.70 17.41 6.31
N THR A 130 -0.90 16.89 5.10
CA THR A 130 0.07 16.07 4.35
C THR A 130 1.42 16.79 4.22
N GLU A 131 1.42 18.07 3.87
CA GLU A 131 2.65 18.88 3.79
C GLU A 131 3.40 18.98 5.12
N ARG A 132 2.67 19.22 6.22
CA ARG A 132 3.25 19.31 7.57
C ARG A 132 3.88 17.98 7.98
N LEU A 133 3.24 16.87 7.67
CA LEU A 133 3.76 15.54 7.98
C LEU A 133 5.00 15.19 7.17
N ILE A 134 5.03 15.53 5.88
CA ILE A 134 6.24 15.38 5.06
C ILE A 134 7.38 16.15 5.70
N LYS A 135 7.14 17.41 6.09
CA LYS A 135 8.15 18.23 6.78
C LYS A 135 8.65 17.56 8.07
N HIS A 136 7.75 17.08 8.92
CA HIS A 136 8.12 16.40 10.17
C HIS A 136 8.88 15.09 9.92
N ALA A 137 8.43 14.26 8.98
CA ALA A 137 9.07 12.98 8.66
C ALA A 137 10.49 13.19 8.09
N VAL A 138 10.69 14.19 7.25
CA VAL A 138 12.00 14.54 6.70
C VAL A 138 12.93 15.10 7.78
N GLN A 139 12.42 15.95 8.68
CA GLN A 139 13.19 16.48 9.82
C GLN A 139 13.70 15.38 10.75
N GLU A 140 12.88 14.34 10.98
CA GLU A 140 13.23 13.16 11.78
C GLU A 140 14.04 12.10 11.00
N ARG A 141 14.40 12.40 9.73
CA ARG A 141 15.18 11.51 8.83
C ARG A 141 14.56 10.12 8.67
N LEU A 142 13.23 10.08 8.50
CA LEU A 142 12.49 8.84 8.29
C LEU A 142 12.45 8.49 6.79
N ALA A 143 12.46 7.19 6.48
CA ALA A 143 12.20 6.73 5.13
C ALA A 143 10.72 6.99 4.77
N VAL A 144 10.46 7.87 3.81
CA VAL A 144 9.10 8.21 3.38
C VAL A 144 8.69 7.36 2.18
N THR A 145 7.49 6.78 2.24
CA THR A 145 6.81 6.19 1.07
C THR A 145 5.39 6.76 0.99
N VAL A 146 4.72 6.59 -0.14
CA VAL A 146 3.39 7.17 -0.36
C VAL A 146 2.41 6.08 -0.73
N CYS A 147 1.20 6.16 -0.18
CA CYS A 147 0.05 5.44 -0.70
C CYS A 147 -1.03 6.41 -1.17
N ILE A 148 -1.32 6.36 -2.47
CA ILE A 148 -2.41 7.12 -3.05
C ILE A 148 -3.68 6.28 -2.88
N ASN A 149 -4.48 6.64 -1.88
CA ASN A 149 -5.70 5.95 -1.50
C ASN A 149 -6.93 6.54 -2.22
N LYS A 150 -8.05 5.83 -2.14
CA LYS A 150 -9.35 6.21 -2.71
C LYS A 150 -9.29 6.44 -4.22
N ILE A 151 -8.48 5.64 -4.93
CA ILE A 151 -8.42 5.68 -6.41
C ILE A 151 -9.77 5.40 -7.06
N ASP A 152 -10.67 4.70 -6.37
CA ASP A 152 -12.04 4.45 -6.79
C ASP A 152 -12.87 5.72 -6.94
N ARG A 153 -12.61 6.78 -6.16
CA ARG A 153 -13.31 8.07 -6.29
C ARG A 153 -13.05 8.72 -7.65
N LEU A 154 -11.84 8.55 -8.21
CA LEU A 154 -11.53 9.04 -9.56
C LEU A 154 -12.42 8.39 -10.62
N ILE A 155 -12.81 7.14 -10.38
CA ILE A 155 -13.49 6.26 -11.32
C ILE A 155 -15.01 6.36 -11.15
N LEU A 156 -15.50 6.27 -9.92
CA LEU A 156 -16.92 6.18 -9.59
C LEU A 156 -17.57 7.55 -9.35
N GLU A 157 -16.89 8.45 -8.64
CA GLU A 157 -17.43 9.78 -8.31
C GLU A 157 -17.14 10.77 -9.43
N LEU A 158 -15.85 11.00 -9.72
CA LEU A 158 -15.43 12.01 -10.69
C LEU A 158 -15.57 11.53 -12.14
N LYS A 159 -15.65 10.21 -12.37
CA LYS A 159 -15.79 9.58 -13.69
C LYS A 159 -14.79 10.12 -14.73
N LEU A 160 -13.55 10.35 -14.29
CA LEU A 160 -12.49 10.84 -15.16
C LEU A 160 -12.12 9.77 -16.19
N PRO A 161 -11.80 10.13 -17.44
CA PRO A 161 -11.25 9.16 -18.37
C PRO A 161 -9.89 8.62 -17.84
N PRO A 162 -9.51 7.37 -18.16
CA PRO A 162 -8.30 6.75 -17.63
C PRO A 162 -7.00 7.56 -17.87
N THR A 163 -6.94 8.29 -18.98
CA THR A 163 -5.79 9.16 -19.30
C THR A 163 -5.66 10.33 -18.33
N ASP A 164 -6.78 10.93 -17.91
CA ASP A 164 -6.80 12.11 -17.05
C ASP A 164 -6.60 11.71 -15.59
N ALA A 165 -7.15 10.56 -15.19
CA ALA A 165 -6.85 9.95 -13.90
C ALA A 165 -5.35 9.67 -13.74
N TYR A 166 -4.67 9.17 -14.78
CA TYR A 166 -3.21 9.00 -14.75
C TYR A 166 -2.47 10.33 -14.55
N TYR A 167 -2.86 11.40 -15.24
CA TYR A 167 -2.24 12.71 -15.04
C TYR A 167 -2.46 13.25 -13.62
N LYS A 168 -3.63 13.01 -13.03
CA LYS A 168 -3.91 13.38 -11.65
C LYS A 168 -3.04 12.59 -10.66
N LEU A 169 -2.91 11.28 -10.84
CA LEU A 169 -2.00 10.45 -10.03
C LEU A 169 -0.54 10.90 -10.17
N ARG A 170 -0.10 11.22 -11.39
CA ARG A 170 1.24 11.75 -11.65
C ARG A 170 1.46 13.10 -10.97
N HIS A 171 0.49 14.01 -11.06
CA HIS A 171 0.53 15.31 -10.41
C HIS A 171 0.72 15.18 -8.90
N ILE A 172 -0.01 14.26 -8.25
CA ILE A 172 0.14 14.00 -6.80
C ILE A 172 1.57 13.55 -6.48
N VAL A 173 2.15 12.64 -7.26
CA VAL A 173 3.53 12.18 -7.04
C VAL A 173 4.54 13.33 -7.24
N ASP A 174 4.36 14.15 -8.28
CA ASP A 174 5.24 15.28 -8.58
C ASP A 174 5.15 16.37 -7.49
N GLU A 175 3.96 16.63 -6.96
CA GLU A 175 3.72 17.58 -5.88
C GLU A 175 4.41 17.15 -4.57
N VAL A 176 4.29 15.87 -4.20
CA VAL A 176 5.00 15.33 -3.02
C VAL A 176 6.52 15.40 -3.21
N ASN A 177 7.03 15.09 -4.40
CA ASN A 177 8.44 15.24 -4.70
C ASN A 177 8.92 16.69 -4.58
N GLY A 178 8.10 17.66 -5.01
CA GLY A 178 8.38 19.08 -4.83
C GLY A 178 8.50 19.47 -3.36
N LEU A 179 7.60 18.96 -2.51
CA LEU A 179 7.64 19.18 -1.06
C LEU A 179 8.86 18.54 -0.40
N ILE A 180 9.20 17.30 -0.76
CA ILE A 180 10.40 16.62 -0.22
C ILE A 180 11.66 17.38 -0.63
N SER A 181 11.75 17.84 -1.88
CA SER A 181 12.89 18.63 -2.38
C SER A 181 13.00 20.00 -1.70
N MET A 182 11.90 20.53 -1.17
CA MET A 182 11.90 21.79 -0.40
C MET A 182 12.42 21.60 1.03
N TYR A 183 12.14 20.47 1.66
CA TYR A 183 12.49 20.21 3.07
C TYR A 183 13.76 19.40 3.26
N SER A 184 14.17 18.61 2.26
CA SER A 184 15.39 17.82 2.27
C SER A 184 16.46 18.47 1.38
N THR A 185 17.71 18.39 1.80
CA THR A 185 18.87 18.73 0.94
C THR A 185 19.42 17.49 0.23
N ASP A 186 18.95 16.31 0.57
CA ASP A 186 19.39 15.04 -0.01
C ASP A 186 18.61 14.73 -1.29
N GLU A 187 19.30 14.66 -2.43
CA GLU A 187 18.73 14.31 -3.74
C GLU A 187 18.26 12.84 -3.84
N ASN A 188 18.57 12.01 -2.83
CA ASN A 188 18.31 10.57 -2.88
C ASN A 188 16.86 10.18 -2.53
N LEU A 189 16.05 11.10 -2.01
CA LEU A 189 14.68 10.84 -1.58
C LEU A 189 13.66 11.17 -2.69
N VAL A 190 13.82 10.55 -3.87
CA VAL A 190 12.84 10.68 -4.95
C VAL A 190 11.76 9.61 -4.82
N LEU A 191 10.50 10.05 -4.78
CA LEU A 191 9.35 9.15 -4.80
C LEU A 191 8.93 8.88 -6.23
N SER A 192 8.88 7.60 -6.56
CA SER A 192 8.35 7.14 -7.84
C SER A 192 7.77 5.74 -7.67
N PRO A 193 6.63 5.43 -8.31
CA PRO A 193 6.09 4.07 -8.33
C PRO A 193 7.05 3.08 -9.03
N LEU A 194 7.95 3.57 -9.91
CA LEU A 194 8.99 2.74 -10.52
C LEU A 194 10.00 2.18 -9.51
N LEU A 195 10.26 2.93 -8.44
CA LEU A 195 11.16 2.54 -7.35
C LEU A 195 10.45 1.65 -6.33
N GLY A 196 9.11 1.53 -6.41
CA GLY A 196 8.31 0.83 -5.41
C GLY A 196 8.05 1.64 -4.15
N ASN A 197 8.30 2.96 -4.17
CA ASN A 197 8.03 3.88 -3.04
C ASN A 197 6.60 4.42 -3.05
N VAL A 198 5.81 4.13 -4.09
CA VAL A 198 4.44 4.60 -4.24
C VAL A 198 3.51 3.40 -4.45
N CYS A 199 2.46 3.30 -3.62
CA CYS A 199 1.33 2.38 -3.80
C CYS A 199 0.08 3.12 -4.24
N PHE A 200 -0.78 2.38 -4.95
CA PHE A 200 -2.12 2.81 -5.28
C PHE A 200 -3.10 1.90 -4.53
N SER A 201 -4.06 2.49 -3.85
CA SER A 201 -5.00 1.75 -3.03
C SER A 201 -6.41 2.33 -3.06
N SER A 202 -7.37 1.48 -2.73
CA SER A 202 -8.72 1.82 -2.34
C SER A 202 -9.08 0.93 -1.16
N SER A 203 -8.96 1.47 0.05
CA SER A 203 -9.29 0.72 1.27
C SER A 203 -10.76 0.29 1.32
N GLN A 204 -11.67 1.06 0.69
CA GLN A 204 -13.09 0.72 0.68
C GLN A 204 -13.36 -0.59 -0.06
N TYR A 205 -12.73 -0.75 -1.23
CA TYR A 205 -12.90 -1.93 -2.07
C TYR A 205 -11.77 -2.95 -1.93
N SER A 206 -10.89 -2.79 -0.94
CA SER A 206 -9.76 -3.70 -0.70
C SER A 206 -8.82 -3.81 -1.92
N ILE A 207 -8.59 -2.70 -2.63
CA ILE A 207 -7.62 -2.63 -3.72
C ILE A 207 -6.32 -2.11 -3.12
N CYS A 208 -5.21 -2.80 -3.37
CA CYS A 208 -3.88 -2.31 -3.04
C CYS A 208 -2.87 -2.94 -4.00
N PHE A 209 -2.14 -2.11 -4.73
CA PHE A 209 -1.11 -2.60 -5.63
C PHE A 209 0.04 -1.60 -5.77
N THR A 210 1.22 -2.15 -5.99
CA THR A 210 2.35 -1.45 -6.61
C THR A 210 2.48 -1.93 -8.06
N LEU A 211 3.33 -1.29 -8.85
CA LEU A 211 3.62 -1.76 -10.21
C LEU A 211 4.13 -3.21 -10.21
N GLY A 212 4.90 -3.59 -9.19
CA GLY A 212 5.44 -4.95 -9.04
C GLY A 212 4.37 -5.98 -8.73
N SER A 213 3.45 -5.66 -7.82
CA SER A 213 2.36 -6.58 -7.45
C SER A 213 1.34 -6.73 -8.56
N PHE A 214 1.00 -5.65 -9.27
CA PHE A 214 0.12 -5.74 -10.45
C PHE A 214 0.78 -6.53 -11.59
N ALA A 215 2.08 -6.30 -11.83
CA ALA A 215 2.86 -7.09 -12.78
C ALA A 215 2.89 -8.59 -12.42
N LYS A 216 2.83 -8.93 -11.13
CA LYS A 216 2.77 -10.32 -10.69
C LYS A 216 1.43 -10.96 -11.07
N ILE A 217 0.30 -10.25 -10.95
CA ILE A 217 -1.00 -10.74 -11.42
C ILE A 217 -0.89 -11.14 -12.90
N TYR A 218 -0.29 -10.31 -13.75
CA TYR A 218 -0.03 -10.66 -15.15
C TYR A 218 0.87 -11.87 -15.34
N ALA A 219 1.93 -12.00 -14.53
CA ALA A 219 2.83 -13.14 -14.60
C ALA A 219 2.13 -14.46 -14.20
N ASP A 220 1.26 -14.41 -13.19
CA ASP A 220 0.49 -15.54 -12.71
C ASP A 220 -0.62 -15.94 -13.71
N THR A 221 -1.25 -14.97 -14.40
CA THR A 221 -2.29 -15.23 -15.40
C THR A 221 -1.75 -15.73 -16.74
N TYR A 222 -0.72 -15.09 -17.30
CA TYR A 222 -0.28 -15.35 -18.67
C TYR A 222 0.98 -16.24 -18.77
N GLY A 223 1.71 -16.44 -17.67
CA GLY A 223 2.97 -17.20 -17.64
C GLY A 223 4.14 -16.51 -18.37
N ASP A 224 5.38 -16.89 -18.03
CA ASP A 224 6.62 -16.51 -18.73
C ASP A 224 7.00 -15.00 -18.77
N ILE A 225 6.35 -14.16 -17.96
CA ILE A 225 6.67 -12.72 -17.83
C ILE A 225 7.49 -12.47 -16.57
N ASN A 226 8.68 -11.86 -16.72
CA ASN A 226 9.41 -11.34 -15.56
C ASN A 226 8.73 -10.07 -15.03
N TYR A 227 7.97 -10.22 -13.94
CA TYR A 227 7.19 -9.14 -13.32
C TYR A 227 8.03 -7.92 -12.91
N GLN A 228 9.30 -8.09 -12.52
CA GLN A 228 10.15 -6.97 -12.10
C GLN A 228 10.56 -6.07 -13.28
N GLU A 229 10.92 -6.69 -14.40
CA GLU A 229 11.26 -5.97 -15.63
C GLU A 229 10.04 -5.36 -16.30
N PHE A 230 8.88 -5.99 -16.15
CA PHE A 230 7.60 -5.44 -16.59
C PHE A 230 7.24 -4.20 -15.77
N ALA A 231 7.32 -4.27 -14.43
CA ALA A 231 7.00 -3.17 -13.52
C ALA A 231 7.77 -1.88 -13.82
N LYS A 232 9.06 -1.99 -14.18
CA LYS A 232 9.90 -0.83 -14.57
C LYS A 232 9.40 -0.09 -15.83
N ARG A 233 8.53 -0.69 -16.62
CA ARG A 233 8.00 -0.15 -17.88
C ARG A 233 6.54 0.28 -17.78
N LEU A 234 5.89 -0.02 -16.65
CA LEU A 234 4.47 0.26 -16.45
C LEU A 234 4.18 1.73 -16.08
N TRP A 235 5.18 2.57 -15.80
CA TRP A 235 4.98 3.96 -15.41
C TRP A 235 5.81 4.95 -16.21
N GLY A 236 5.32 6.18 -16.34
CA GLY A 236 5.93 7.27 -17.09
C GLY A 236 5.44 7.33 -18.54
N ASP A 237 6.14 8.10 -19.36
CA ASP A 237 5.86 8.26 -20.79
C ASP A 237 6.42 7.09 -21.60
N ILE A 238 5.96 5.88 -21.24
CA ILE A 238 6.28 4.62 -21.91
C ILE A 238 4.99 4.09 -22.53
N TYR A 239 5.07 3.68 -23.78
CA TYR A 239 3.96 3.19 -24.60
C TYR A 239 4.22 1.75 -24.99
N PHE A 240 3.15 0.96 -25.15
CA PHE A 240 3.24 -0.40 -25.66
C PHE A 240 2.86 -0.42 -27.14
N ASN A 241 3.67 -1.10 -27.96
CA ASN A 241 3.32 -1.36 -29.35
C ASN A 241 2.86 -2.82 -29.50
N PRO A 242 1.57 -3.07 -29.77
CA PRO A 242 1.04 -4.43 -29.87
C PRO A 242 1.58 -5.21 -31.07
N LYS A 243 2.02 -4.52 -32.14
CA LYS A 243 2.58 -5.16 -33.33
C LYS A 243 3.97 -5.71 -33.08
N THR A 244 4.82 -4.93 -32.39
CA THR A 244 6.21 -5.33 -32.10
C THR A 244 6.37 -6.01 -30.75
N ARG A 245 5.31 -6.03 -29.91
CA ARG A 245 5.31 -6.51 -28.51
C ARG A 245 6.45 -5.91 -27.69
N LYS A 246 6.75 -4.63 -27.90
CA LYS A 246 7.86 -3.92 -27.26
C LYS A 246 7.37 -2.59 -26.70
N PHE A 247 7.99 -2.20 -25.59
CA PHE A 247 7.79 -0.89 -24.98
C PHE A 247 8.66 0.17 -25.65
N THR A 248 8.08 1.30 -26.01
CA THR A 248 8.75 2.43 -26.65
C THR A 248 8.45 3.72 -25.90
N LYS A 249 9.43 4.62 -25.80
CA LYS A 249 9.23 5.96 -25.21
C LYS A 249 8.49 6.91 -26.14
N LYS A 250 8.55 6.65 -27.45
CA LYS A 250 7.79 7.41 -28.45
C LYS A 250 6.43 6.73 -28.64
N ALA A 251 5.38 7.54 -28.68
CA ALA A 251 4.05 7.06 -29.01
C ALA A 251 4.06 6.45 -30.43
N PRO A 252 3.73 5.15 -30.58
CA PRO A 252 3.75 4.48 -31.88
C PRO A 252 2.62 4.98 -32.81
N THR A 253 1.51 5.42 -32.22
CA THR A 253 0.34 6.00 -32.90
C THR A 253 -0.09 7.24 -32.10
N SER A 254 -0.68 8.23 -32.75
CA SER A 254 -1.21 9.45 -32.09
C SER A 254 -2.25 9.16 -31.01
N SER A 255 -2.97 8.03 -31.12
CA SER A 255 -3.98 7.57 -30.15
C SER A 255 -3.46 6.54 -29.14
N SER A 256 -2.15 6.23 -29.16
CA SER A 256 -1.59 5.23 -28.25
C SER A 256 -1.61 5.75 -26.82
N GLN A 257 -2.16 4.96 -25.92
CA GLN A 257 -2.16 5.29 -24.50
C GLN A 257 -0.83 4.88 -23.84
N ARG A 258 -0.59 5.41 -22.64
CA ARG A 258 0.57 5.03 -21.84
C ARG A 258 0.39 3.62 -21.31
N SER A 259 1.50 2.96 -21.03
CA SER A 259 1.53 1.60 -20.46
C SER A 259 0.75 1.52 -19.15
N PHE A 260 0.85 2.52 -18.28
CA PHE A 260 0.06 2.55 -17.04
C PHE A 260 -1.45 2.57 -17.31
N VAL A 261 -1.87 3.34 -18.32
CA VAL A 261 -3.28 3.49 -18.66
C VAL A 261 -3.80 2.20 -19.27
N GLU A 262 -3.10 1.66 -20.27
CA GLU A 262 -3.51 0.46 -21.01
C GLU A 262 -3.50 -0.82 -20.16
N PHE A 263 -2.48 -1.01 -19.30
CA PHE A 263 -2.30 -2.24 -18.52
C PHE A 263 -2.80 -2.17 -17.08
N ILE A 264 -3.03 -0.99 -16.50
CA ILE A 264 -3.46 -0.90 -15.09
C ILE A 264 -4.82 -0.20 -15.00
N LEU A 265 -4.90 1.05 -15.45
CA LEU A 265 -6.14 1.82 -15.27
C LEU A 265 -7.29 1.28 -16.12
N GLU A 266 -7.09 0.95 -17.39
CA GLU A 266 -8.19 0.44 -18.22
C GLU A 266 -8.78 -0.88 -17.70
N PRO A 267 -7.99 -1.91 -17.33
CA PRO A 267 -8.52 -3.10 -16.66
C PRO A 267 -9.25 -2.77 -15.36
N LEU A 268 -8.70 -1.89 -14.52
CA LEU A 268 -9.32 -1.48 -13.27
C LEU A 268 -10.67 -0.78 -13.49
N TYR A 269 -10.73 0.13 -14.46
CA TYR A 269 -11.95 0.82 -14.87
C TYR A 269 -12.99 -0.16 -15.41
N LYS A 270 -12.58 -1.14 -16.23
CA LYS A 270 -13.47 -2.18 -16.75
C LYS A 270 -14.06 -3.01 -15.61
N ILE A 271 -13.24 -3.46 -14.65
CA ILE A 271 -13.73 -4.23 -13.49
C ILE A 271 -14.76 -3.43 -12.70
N LEU A 272 -14.44 -2.18 -12.34
CA LEU A 272 -15.34 -1.34 -11.54
C LEU A 272 -16.62 -0.98 -12.30
N ALA A 273 -16.52 -0.64 -13.59
CA ALA A 273 -17.67 -0.31 -14.41
C ALA A 273 -18.61 -1.50 -14.63
N GLN A 274 -18.05 -2.71 -14.84
CA GLN A 274 -18.85 -3.92 -15.02
C GLN A 274 -19.64 -4.30 -13.76
N VAL A 275 -19.04 -4.16 -12.58
CA VAL A 275 -19.73 -4.44 -11.31
C VAL A 275 -20.76 -3.36 -10.96
N VAL A 276 -20.57 -2.11 -11.36
CA VAL A 276 -21.53 -1.03 -11.07
C VAL A 276 -22.67 -0.97 -12.08
N GLY A 277 -22.40 -1.29 -13.35
CA GLY A 277 -23.35 -1.18 -14.45
C GLY A 277 -24.13 -2.45 -14.77
N ASP A 278 -23.43 -3.58 -14.96
CA ASP A 278 -23.95 -4.76 -15.67
C ASP A 278 -23.74 -6.06 -14.86
N VAL A 279 -24.18 -6.08 -13.60
CA VAL A 279 -24.01 -7.22 -12.68
C VAL A 279 -24.65 -8.52 -13.22
N ASP A 280 -25.82 -8.42 -13.85
CA ASP A 280 -26.61 -9.60 -14.19
C ASP A 280 -26.29 -10.19 -15.59
N THR A 281 -25.70 -9.41 -16.49
CA THR A 281 -25.59 -9.76 -17.91
C THR A 281 -24.18 -10.14 -18.33
N THR A 282 -23.18 -9.30 -18.03
CA THR A 282 -21.81 -9.44 -18.55
C THR A 282 -20.79 -9.72 -17.45
N LEU A 283 -21.11 -9.46 -16.18
CA LEU A 283 -20.21 -9.70 -15.06
C LEU A 283 -19.72 -11.15 -14.96
N PRO A 284 -20.56 -12.21 -15.08
CA PRO A 284 -20.05 -13.58 -14.96
C PRO A 284 -18.98 -13.92 -16.00
N ARG A 285 -19.15 -13.43 -17.24
CA ARG A 285 -18.18 -13.65 -18.33
C ARG A 285 -16.86 -12.95 -18.07
N THR A 286 -16.92 -11.69 -17.61
CA THR A 286 -15.70 -10.93 -17.28
C THR A 286 -14.98 -11.50 -16.06
N LEU A 287 -15.72 -12.02 -15.06
CA LEU A 287 -15.13 -12.73 -13.93
C LEU A 287 -14.44 -14.03 -14.37
N ASP A 288 -15.04 -14.79 -15.29
CA ASP A 288 -14.41 -15.98 -15.87
C ASP A 288 -13.12 -15.64 -16.64
N GLU A 289 -13.09 -14.53 -17.40
CA GLU A 289 -11.87 -14.04 -18.07
C GLU A 289 -10.74 -13.68 -17.08
N LEU A 290 -11.12 -13.21 -15.89
CA LEU A 290 -10.18 -12.85 -14.81
C LEU A 290 -9.84 -14.05 -13.90
N GLY A 291 -10.44 -15.23 -14.13
CA GLY A 291 -10.25 -16.42 -13.32
C GLY A 291 -10.91 -16.35 -11.93
N ILE A 292 -11.93 -15.50 -11.75
CA ILE A 292 -12.63 -15.30 -10.49
C ILE A 292 -13.95 -16.06 -10.51
N HIS A 293 -14.09 -17.03 -9.61
CA HIS A 293 -15.36 -17.73 -9.42
C HIS A 293 -16.06 -17.24 -8.15
N LEU A 294 -17.28 -16.71 -8.30
CA LEU A 294 -18.15 -16.30 -7.21
C LEU A 294 -19.31 -17.28 -7.04
N THR A 295 -19.76 -17.44 -5.79
CA THR A 295 -20.96 -18.23 -5.48
C THR A 295 -22.23 -17.45 -5.85
N LYS A 296 -23.35 -18.18 -6.03
CA LYS A 296 -24.66 -17.57 -6.33
C LYS A 296 -25.18 -16.66 -5.21
N GLU A 297 -24.73 -16.86 -3.98
CA GLU A 297 -25.10 -16.02 -2.84
C GLU A 297 -24.30 -14.72 -2.83
N GLU A 298 -23.00 -14.80 -3.14
CA GLU A 298 -22.11 -13.64 -3.26
C GLU A 298 -22.54 -12.69 -4.39
N LEU A 299 -23.03 -13.24 -5.51
CA LEU A 299 -23.55 -12.43 -6.63
C LEU A 299 -24.82 -11.63 -6.27
N LYS A 300 -25.56 -12.02 -5.23
CA LYS A 300 -26.76 -11.30 -4.78
C LYS A 300 -26.45 -10.16 -3.81
N LEU A 301 -25.18 -9.95 -3.48
CA LEU A 301 -24.77 -8.86 -2.60
C LEU A 301 -25.02 -7.50 -3.25
N ASN A 302 -25.17 -6.48 -2.42
CA ASN A 302 -25.20 -5.09 -2.88
C ASN A 302 -23.90 -4.74 -3.62
N ILE A 303 -23.98 -3.78 -4.54
CA ILE A 303 -22.88 -3.37 -5.44
C ILE A 303 -21.58 -3.06 -4.67
N ARG A 304 -21.67 -2.38 -3.53
CA ARG A 304 -20.50 -1.98 -2.72
C ARG A 304 -19.77 -3.20 -2.10
N PRO A 305 -20.44 -4.08 -1.34
CA PRO A 305 -19.89 -5.36 -0.93
C PRO A 305 -19.37 -6.23 -2.07
N LEU A 306 -20.10 -6.29 -3.18
CA LEU A 306 -19.72 -7.09 -4.34
C LEU A 306 -18.41 -6.58 -4.97
N LEU A 307 -18.27 -5.27 -5.14
CA LEU A 307 -17.04 -4.63 -5.60
C LEU A 307 -15.85 -5.01 -4.71
N ARG A 308 -16.03 -4.90 -3.39
CA ARG A 308 -14.98 -5.27 -2.42
C ARG A 308 -14.61 -6.74 -2.56
N LEU A 309 -15.58 -7.64 -2.72
CA LEU A 309 -15.34 -9.06 -2.85
C LEU A 309 -14.61 -9.40 -4.16
N VAL A 310 -15.05 -8.85 -5.30
CA VAL A 310 -14.42 -9.04 -6.61
C VAL A 310 -12.97 -8.55 -6.58
N CYS A 311 -12.74 -7.36 -6.04
CA CYS A 311 -11.39 -6.80 -5.91
C CYS A 311 -10.52 -7.64 -4.97
N LYS A 312 -11.06 -8.10 -3.84
CA LYS A 312 -10.33 -8.98 -2.91
C LYS A 312 -9.95 -10.32 -3.56
N LYS A 313 -10.76 -10.85 -4.47
CA LYS A 313 -10.42 -12.07 -5.25
C LYS A 313 -9.43 -11.80 -6.36
N PHE A 314 -9.53 -10.65 -7.03
CA PHE A 314 -8.65 -10.28 -8.14
C PHE A 314 -7.24 -9.89 -7.68
N PHE A 315 -7.16 -8.93 -6.77
CA PHE A 315 -5.88 -8.44 -6.23
C PHE A 315 -5.30 -9.40 -5.18
N GLY A 316 -6.16 -10.20 -4.54
CA GLY A 316 -5.76 -11.16 -3.53
C GLY A 316 -5.27 -10.49 -2.25
N GLU A 317 -4.16 -11.00 -1.73
CA GLU A 317 -3.47 -10.46 -0.56
C GLU A 317 -2.77 -9.14 -0.89
N PHE A 318 -2.65 -8.27 0.12
CA PHE A 318 -1.95 -7.00 0.05
C PHE A 318 -0.44 -7.25 0.07
N THR A 319 0.05 -7.80 -1.04
CA THR A 319 1.45 -8.16 -1.25
C THR A 319 2.26 -7.01 -1.85
N GLY A 320 1.60 -5.86 -2.06
CA GLY A 320 2.18 -4.58 -2.45
C GLY A 320 3.47 -4.33 -1.71
N LYS A 321 4.61 -4.62 -2.34
CA LYS A 321 5.94 -4.29 -1.82
C LYS A 321 6.17 -2.78 -1.89
N CYS A 322 5.31 -1.99 -1.26
CA CYS A 322 5.53 -0.58 -1.06
C CYS A 322 6.63 -0.41 -0.01
N CYS A 323 7.88 -0.64 -0.40
CA CYS A 323 9.07 -0.42 0.43
C CYS A 323 9.08 -0.99 1.87
N TRP A 324 8.21 -1.95 2.18
CA TRP A 324 8.04 -2.54 3.51
C TRP A 324 9.24 -3.39 3.99
N SER A 325 10.30 -3.51 3.18
CA SER A 325 11.44 -4.39 3.43
C SER A 325 12.74 -3.79 2.95
N SER A 326 13.25 -2.81 3.71
CA SER A 326 14.66 -2.85 4.13
C SER A 326 14.99 -1.78 5.19
N PRO A 327 15.18 -2.17 6.46
CA PRO A 327 15.99 -1.43 7.42
C PRO A 327 17.44 -1.19 6.93
N LEU A 328 17.86 -1.85 5.84
CA LEU A 328 19.20 -1.67 5.28
C LEU A 328 19.41 -0.30 4.62
N GLN A 329 18.35 0.40 4.19
CA GLN A 329 18.48 1.80 3.74
C GLN A 329 18.52 2.78 4.92
N SER A 330 17.90 2.45 6.07
CA SER A 330 18.08 3.25 7.30
C SER A 330 19.47 3.06 7.92
N SER A 331 20.16 1.94 7.66
CA SER A 331 21.58 1.78 8.03
C SER A 331 22.54 2.74 7.31
N GLN A 332 22.13 3.41 6.22
CA GLN A 332 22.93 4.47 5.58
C GLN A 332 22.76 5.83 6.27
N TYR A 333 21.76 5.98 7.14
CA TYR A 333 21.55 7.16 7.97
C TYR A 333 21.79 6.76 9.43
N PRO A 334 23.02 6.92 9.96
CA PRO A 334 23.28 6.59 11.35
C PRO A 334 22.37 7.45 12.24
N ARG A 335 21.35 6.83 12.86
CA ARG A 335 20.75 7.42 14.07
C ARG A 335 21.73 7.18 15.21
N LEU A 336 21.98 8.25 15.97
CA LEU A 336 22.65 8.15 17.25
C LEU A 336 21.96 7.05 18.05
N THR A 337 22.72 6.05 18.44
CA THR A 337 22.18 4.93 19.21
C THR A 337 21.67 5.45 20.55
N SER A 338 20.72 4.74 21.16
CA SER A 338 20.20 5.06 22.51
C SER A 338 21.30 5.12 23.60
N ALA A 339 22.51 4.63 23.30
CA ALA A 339 23.70 4.82 24.12
C ALA A 339 24.31 6.24 24.04
N GLU A 340 24.22 6.92 22.88
CA GLU A 340 24.77 8.27 22.67
C GLU A 340 23.83 9.36 23.19
N LEU A 341 22.51 9.13 23.15
CA LEU A 341 21.52 10.04 23.75
C LEU A 341 21.61 10.12 25.29
N ARG A 342 22.15 9.08 25.95
CA ARG A 342 22.43 9.10 27.40
C ARG A 342 23.71 9.86 27.77
N ALA A 343 24.55 10.20 26.80
CA ALA A 343 25.78 10.95 27.03
C ALA A 343 25.57 12.48 26.91
N VAL A 344 24.38 12.92 26.48
CA VAL A 344 24.01 14.34 26.29
C VAL A 344 23.02 14.84 27.37
N SER A 345 22.59 13.95 28.27
CA SER A 345 21.90 14.28 29.53
C SER A 345 22.85 14.12 30.70
#